data_AF-A0A1V4URJ0-F1
#
_entry.id   AF-A0A1V4URJ0-F1
#
_cell.length_a   1.000
_cell.length_b   1.000
_cell.length_c   1.000
_cell.angle_alpha   90.00
_cell.angle_beta   90.00
_cell.angle_gamma   90.00
#
_symmetry.space_group_name_H-M   'P 1'
#
loop_
_entity.id
_entity.type
_entity.pdbx_description
1 polymer ?
#
loop_
_entity_poly.entity_id
_entity_poly.type
_entity_poly.pdbx_seq_one_letter_code
_entity_poly.pdbx_strand_id
1 'polypeptide(L)' 'MEARYALASVNDTWFQVFGYDPALQRYETSIVKDGPGTHSDTRHLYPFRGYWVKMNANGTLYAIGS' A
#
# COMPACT_ATOMS: atom_id res chain seq x y z
N MET A 1 1.77 -1.29 9.90
CA MET A 1 1.51 -2.56 9.19
C MET A 1 2.24 -2.53 7.86
N GLU A 2 2.99 -3.56 7.48
CA GLU A 2 3.61 -3.61 6.14
C GLU A 2 2.53 -3.72 5.05
N ALA A 3 2.78 -3.16 3.87
CA ALA A 3 1.82 -3.14 2.77
C ALA A 3 1.39 -4.55 2.34
N ARG A 4 2.33 -5.51 2.26
CA ARG A 4 2.04 -6.91 1.93
C ARG A 4 1.00 -7.56 2.86
N TYR A 5 1.04 -7.21 4.14
CA TYR A 5 0.10 -7.73 5.12
C TYR A 5 -1.19 -6.92 5.11
N ALA A 6 -1.09 -5.58 5.05
CA ALA A 6 -2.24 -4.67 4.99
C ALA A 6 -3.13 -4.88 3.75
N LEU A 7 -2.60 -5.46 2.67
CA LEU A 7 -3.31 -5.73 1.42
C LEU A 7 -3.50 -7.23 1.16
N ALA A 8 -3.37 -8.08 2.19
CA ALA A 8 -3.43 -9.53 2.03
C ALA A 8 -4.74 -10.02 1.42
N SER A 9 -5.88 -9.34 1.65
CA SER A 9 -7.17 -9.75 1.07
C SER A 9 -7.29 -9.55 -0.44
N VAL A 10 -6.41 -8.72 -1.01
CA VAL A 10 -6.32 -8.45 -2.45
C VAL A 10 -4.93 -8.82 -3.00
N ASN A 11 -4.23 -9.74 -2.32
CA ASN A 11 -2.84 -10.11 -2.60
C ASN A 11 -2.57 -10.40 -4.08
N ASP A 12 -3.53 -11.03 -4.75
CA ASP A 12 -3.37 -11.51 -6.13
C ASP A 12 -3.64 -10.42 -7.17
N THR A 13 -4.20 -9.27 -6.76
CA THR A 13 -4.68 -8.24 -7.68
C THR A 13 -4.00 -6.89 -7.53
N TRP A 14 -3.56 -6.53 -6.32
CA TRP A 14 -2.82 -5.28 -6.12
C TRP A 14 -1.37 -5.41 -6.65
N PHE A 15 -0.83 -4.32 -7.21
CA PHE A 15 0.55 -4.33 -7.71
C PHE A 15 1.35 -3.06 -7.36
N GLN A 16 0.69 -1.95 -7.05
CA GLN A 16 1.36 -0.70 -6.70
C GLN A 16 0.51 0.18 -5.78
N VAL A 17 1.14 0.88 -4.85
CA VAL A 17 0.53 1.83 -3.92
C VAL A 17 1.27 3.17 -3.96
N PHE A 18 0.52 4.26 -3.89
CA PHE A 18 1.05 5.61 -3.63
C PHE A 18 0.45 6.13 -2.33
N GLY A 19 1.29 6.54 -1.40
CA GLY A 19 0.85 7.21 -0.17
C GLY A 19 0.99 8.72 -0.28
N TYR A 20 0.22 9.45 0.51
CA TYR A 20 0.34 10.89 0.69
C TYR A 20 0.55 11.22 2.16
N ASP A 21 1.63 11.96 2.44
CA ASP A 21 1.96 12.49 3.75
C ASP A 21 1.32 13.87 3.92
N PRO A 22 0.27 14.02 4.75
CA PRO A 22 -0.38 15.31 4.95
C PRO A 22 0.48 16.31 5.74
N ALA A 23 1.42 15.84 6.57
CA ALA A 23 2.30 16.72 7.33
C ALA A 23 3.36 17.38 6.44
N LEU A 24 3.85 16.63 5.45
CA LEU A 24 4.84 17.11 4.48
C LEU A 24 4.21 17.60 3.16
N GLN A 25 2.90 17.47 3.02
CA GLN A 25 2.08 17.77 1.84
C GLN A 25 2.65 17.20 0.53
N ARG A 26 3.10 15.94 0.56
CA ARG A 26 3.75 15.31 -0.61
C ARG A 26 3.41 13.83 -0.74
N TYR A 27 3.56 13.32 -1.96
CA TYR A 27 3.53 11.89 -2.21
C TYR A 27 4.76 11.20 -1.62
N GLU A 28 4.52 10.01 -1.08
CA GLU A 28 5.57 9.10 -0.63
C GLU A 28 6.18 8.35 -1.81
N THR A 29 7.34 7.74 -1.58
CA THR A 29 7.89 6.73 -2.50
C THR A 29 6.85 5.64 -2.73
N SER A 30 6.64 5.25 -3.98
CA SER A 30 5.68 4.21 -4.31
C SER A 30 6.09 2.87 -3.72
N ILE A 31 5.09 2.06 -3.37
CA ILE A 31 5.28 0.68 -2.94
C ILE A 31 4.85 -0.21 -4.11
N VAL A 32 5.69 -1.17 -4.47
CA VAL A 32 5.45 -2.13 -5.56
C VAL A 32 5.47 -3.53 -4.96
N LYS A 33 4.49 -4.35 -5.32
CA LYS A 33 4.43 -5.76 -4.89
C LYS A 33 5.71 -6.48 -5.31
N ASP A 34 6.35 -7.15 -4.36
CA ASP A 34 7.67 -7.80 -4.53
C ASP A 34 8.76 -6.85 -5.07
N GLY A 35 8.59 -5.53 -4.89
CA GLY A 35 9.51 -4.51 -5.34
C GLY A 35 10.82 -4.49 -4.54
N PRO A 36 11.93 -4.01 -5.13
CA PRO A 36 13.20 -3.92 -4.43
C PRO A 36 13.33 -2.62 -3.63
N GLY A 37 14.17 -2.66 -2.58
CA GLY A 37 14.69 -1.49 -1.89
C GLY A 37 13.61 -0.52 -1.40
N THR A 38 13.76 0.76 -1.76
CA THR A 38 12.84 1.83 -1.33
C THR A 38 11.44 1.72 -1.91
N HIS A 39 11.21 0.82 -2.87
CA HIS A 39 9.90 0.53 -3.43
C HIS A 39 9.31 -0.80 -2.93
N SER A 40 9.94 -1.46 -1.95
CA SER A 40 9.48 -2.76 -1.45
C SER A 40 8.16 -2.73 -0.71
N ASP A 41 7.40 -3.82 -0.79
CA ASP A 41 6.12 -4.04 -0.10
C ASP A 41 6.22 -4.43 1.38
N THR A 42 7.45 -4.50 1.90
CA THR A 42 7.74 -4.47 3.35
C THR A 42 7.59 -3.07 3.95
N ARG A 43 7.43 -2.04 3.11
CA ARG A 43 7.18 -0.68 3.59
C ARG A 43 5.86 -0.59 4.34
N HIS A 44 5.86 0.25 5.37
CA HIS A 44 4.73 0.42 6.25
C HIS A 44 3.69 1.37 5.67
N LEU A 45 2.42 0.99 5.81
CA LEU A 45 1.30 1.92 5.77
C LEU A 45 1.09 2.49 7.17
N TYR A 46 0.93 3.80 7.25
CA TYR A 46 0.76 4.55 8.49
C TYR A 46 -0.69 5.01 8.64
N PRO A 47 -1.23 4.98 9.87
CA PRO A 47 -2.51 5.61 10.17
C PRO A 47 -2.55 7.07 9.74
N PHE A 48 -3.76 7.55 9.41
CA PHE A 48 -4.03 8.94 9.03
C PHE A 48 -3.35 9.43 7.75
N ARG A 49 -2.78 8.53 6.93
CA ARG A 49 -2.30 8.83 5.57
C ARG A 49 -3.30 8.35 4.53
N GLY A 50 -3.35 9.07 3.40
CA GLY A 50 -4.13 8.66 2.23
C GLY A 50 -3.35 7.70 1.35
N TYR A 51 -3.99 6.65 0.84
CA TYR A 51 -3.37 5.65 -0.02
C TYR A 51 -4.21 5.38 -1.27
N TRP A 52 -3.57 5.41 -2.43
CA TRP A 52 -4.15 4.93 -3.70
C TRP A 52 -3.54 3.58 -4.03
N VAL A 53 -4.39 2.56 -4.14
CA VAL A 53 -4.00 1.18 -4.48
C VAL A 53 -4.39 0.90 -5.93
N LYS A 54 -3.41 0.51 -6.74
CA LYS A 54 -3.64 0.06 -8.12
C LYS A 54 -3.83 -1.46 -8.15
N MET A 55 -4.89 -1.89 -8.84
CA MET A 55 -5.26 -3.30 -9.00
C MET A 55 -5.35 -3.65 -10.48
N ASN A 56 -5.00 -4.89 -10.85
CA ASN A 56 -5.09 -5.43 -12.21
C ASN A 56 -6.41 -6.19 -12.47
N ALA A 57 -7.17 -6.46 -11.42
CA ALA A 57 -8.44 -7.17 -11.44
C ALA A 57 -9.33 -6.70 -10.29
N ASN A 58 -10.59 -7.14 -10.28
CA ASN A 58 -11.49 -6.90 -9.17
C ASN A 58 -11.03 -7.64 -7.90
N GLY A 59 -11.31 -7.06 -6.74
CA GLY A 59 -10.96 -7.65 -5.45
C GLY A 59 -11.70 -6.96 -4.32
N THR A 60 -11.84 -7.66 -3.20
CA THR A 60 -12.46 -7.08 -1.99
C THR A 60 -11.36 -6.75 -0.99
N LEU A 61 -11.17 -5.46 -0.73
CA LEU A 61 -10.26 -4.99 0.31
C LEU A 61 -10.98 -5.06 1.65
N TYR A 62 -10.52 -5.96 2.52
CA TYR A 62 -11.01 -6.03 3.90
C TYR A 62 -10.18 -5.11 4.78
N ALA A 63 -10.85 -4.38 5.67
CA ALA A 63 -10.16 -3.67 6.73
C ALA A 63 -9.58 -4.72 7.69
N ILE A 64 -8.26 -4.82 7.73
CA ILE A 64 -7.55 -5.55 8.78
C ILE A 64 -7.35 -4.56 9.93
N GLY A 65 -8.36 -4.47 10.78
CA GLY A 65 -8.29 -3.76 12.04
C GLY A 65 -7.61 -4.64 13.08
N SER A 66 -6.54 -4.15 13.68
CA SER A 66 -5.99 -4.65 14.95
C SER A 66 -6.21 -3.58 16.00
#